data_AF-A0A2H5ZQH5-F1
#
_entry.id   AF-A0A2H5ZQH5-F1
#
_cell.length_a   1.000
_cell.length_b   1.000
_cell.length_c   1.000
_cell.angle_alpha   90.00
_cell.angle_beta   90.00
_cell.angle_gamma   90.00
#
_symmetry.space_group_name_H-M   'P 1'
#
loop_
_entity.id
_entity.type
_entity.pdbx_description
1 polymer ?
#
loop_
_entity_poly.entity_id
_entity_poly.type
_entity_poly.pdbx_seq_one_letter_code
_entity_poly.pdbx_strand_id
1 'polypeptide(L)'
;MQNKRLSGHPKSAEPGEGRFDLHDLPPEVFYDQVHSFEFWFQAVQGYLSNKVYGVDPNIAPPDLPDLDRDRLITVLCNYCVGETAALEGSSGLIGIAPNRQTKIFLSTQVVDEGRHLEVFLHRLQLLGVADPESEVERRASRSLMLFKRRLLELVNGKDWEAAIFAQNVILESLEFTVFQSHAREADPLTRDLLLGIVKDERRHIGFGENELGRRLQLAPHIRARLGQVKRELDHLVLDTLEETLLELGADSSEREKLGRAYLEAAARLGLGT
;
A
#
# COMPACT_ATOMS: atom_id res chain seq x y z
N MET A 1 45.53 -6.58 -26.04
CA MET A 1 44.38 -7.51 -25.98
C MET A 1 43.16 -6.69 -25.58
N GLN A 2 42.07 -6.83 -26.35
CA GLN A 2 41.00 -5.84 -26.48
C GLN A 2 40.07 -5.73 -25.27
N ASN A 3 39.70 -4.48 -25.01
CA ASN A 3 38.70 -3.99 -24.08
C ASN A 3 37.29 -4.28 -24.65
N LYS A 4 36.48 -5.16 -24.03
CA LYS A 4 35.06 -5.31 -24.37
C LYS A 4 34.24 -4.44 -23.42
N ARG A 5 33.88 -3.25 -23.90
CA ARG A 5 32.81 -2.42 -23.31
C ARG A 5 31.49 -3.20 -23.41
N LEU A 6 30.87 -3.49 -22.27
CA LEU A 6 29.45 -3.84 -22.21
C LEU A 6 28.66 -2.52 -22.27
N SER A 7 28.55 -1.95 -23.47
CA SER A 7 27.58 -0.89 -23.76
C SER A 7 26.27 -1.56 -24.18
N GLY A 8 25.38 -1.73 -23.22
CA GLY A 8 24.00 -2.16 -23.47
C GLY A 8 23.09 -1.36 -22.56
N HIS A 9 22.85 -0.09 -22.89
CA HIS A 9 21.65 0.58 -22.38
C HIS A 9 20.43 -0.11 -22.99
N PRO A 10 19.40 -0.47 -22.21
CA PRO A 10 18.15 -0.90 -22.79
C PRO A 10 17.60 0.27 -23.61
N LYS A 11 17.32 0.01 -24.88
CA LYS A 11 16.58 0.95 -25.72
C LYS A 11 15.24 1.23 -25.03
N SER A 12 14.87 2.49 -24.94
CA SER A 12 13.51 2.92 -24.60
C SER A 12 12.52 2.13 -25.46
N ALA A 13 11.67 1.32 -24.82
CA ALA A 13 10.63 0.58 -25.51
C ALA A 13 9.65 1.57 -26.14
N GLU A 14 9.33 1.37 -27.42
CA GLU A 14 8.23 2.07 -28.07
C GLU A 14 6.88 1.72 -27.41
N PRO A 15 5.91 2.64 -27.37
CA PRO A 15 4.65 2.43 -26.68
C PRO A 15 3.77 1.45 -27.46
N GLY A 16 3.91 0.16 -27.19
CA GLY A 16 3.12 -0.88 -27.86
C GLY A 16 3.42 -2.34 -27.51
N GLU A 17 4.54 -2.65 -26.86
CA GLU A 17 4.83 -4.03 -26.43
C GLU A 17 4.32 -4.28 -25.00
N GLY A 18 3.73 -5.46 -24.78
CA GLY A 18 2.88 -5.81 -23.64
C GLY A 18 3.33 -5.28 -22.29
N ARG A 19 2.35 -4.80 -21.49
CA ARG A 19 2.57 -4.31 -20.11
C ARG A 19 3.38 -5.35 -19.34
N PHE A 20 4.64 -5.03 -19.09
CA PHE A 20 5.49 -5.78 -18.17
C PHE A 20 4.85 -5.70 -16.78
N ASP A 21 4.29 -6.81 -16.30
CA ASP A 21 3.81 -6.93 -14.92
C ASP A 21 4.91 -7.61 -14.09
N LEU A 22 5.43 -6.86 -13.12
CA LEU A 22 6.42 -7.33 -12.15
C LEU A 22 6.03 -8.64 -11.47
N HIS A 23 4.73 -8.88 -11.35
CA HIS A 23 4.20 -10.02 -10.62
C HIS A 23 4.14 -11.32 -11.44
N ASP A 24 4.43 -11.26 -12.75
CA ASP A 24 4.55 -12.43 -13.61
C ASP A 24 5.98 -13.01 -13.64
N LEU A 25 6.91 -12.43 -12.87
CA LEU A 25 8.31 -12.81 -12.87
C LEU A 25 8.60 -14.05 -12.00
N PRO A 26 9.62 -14.85 -12.36
CA PRO A 26 10.15 -15.89 -11.48
C PRO A 26 10.59 -15.32 -10.12
N PRO A 27 10.42 -16.06 -8.99
CA PRO A 27 10.63 -15.52 -7.64
C PRO A 27 12.01 -14.89 -7.41
N GLU A 28 13.08 -15.48 -7.95
CA GLU A 28 14.44 -14.97 -7.85
C GLU A 28 14.64 -13.65 -8.64
N VAL A 29 14.00 -13.52 -9.80
CA VAL A 29 14.05 -12.31 -10.63
C VAL A 29 13.19 -11.21 -10.00
N PHE A 30 12.02 -11.56 -9.47
CA PHE A 30 11.20 -10.66 -8.67
C PHE A 30 12.00 -10.13 -7.47
N TYR A 31 12.67 -11.03 -6.73
CA TYR A 31 13.49 -10.65 -5.58
C TYR A 31 14.59 -9.65 -5.96
N ASP A 32 15.37 -9.90 -7.01
CA ASP A 32 16.44 -8.98 -7.42
C ASP A 32 15.89 -7.63 -7.92
N GLN A 33 14.73 -7.64 -8.59
CA GLN A 33 14.11 -6.42 -9.11
C GLN A 33 13.47 -5.56 -8.01
N VAL A 34 12.74 -6.16 -7.06
CA VAL A 34 12.11 -5.39 -5.98
C VAL A 34 13.15 -4.73 -5.08
N HIS A 35 14.31 -5.36 -4.88
CA HIS A 35 15.41 -4.78 -4.10
C HIS A 35 16.28 -3.76 -4.86
N SER A 36 15.96 -3.47 -6.13
CA SER A 36 16.72 -2.53 -6.95
C SER A 36 16.06 -1.15 -6.96
N PHE A 37 16.75 -0.16 -6.36
CA PHE A 37 16.30 1.24 -6.37
C PHE A 37 16.26 1.82 -7.79
N GLU A 38 17.19 1.40 -8.65
CA GLU A 38 17.20 1.79 -10.07
C GLU A 38 15.97 1.26 -10.80
N PHE A 39 15.63 0.00 -10.55
CA PHE A 39 14.43 -0.61 -11.12
C PHE A 39 13.17 0.10 -10.63
N TRP A 40 13.11 0.44 -9.33
CA TRP A 40 12.03 1.25 -8.78
C TRP A 40 11.88 2.59 -9.51
N PHE A 41 12.97 3.35 -9.69
CA PHE A 41 12.93 4.60 -10.45
C PHE A 41 12.34 4.40 -11.85
N GLN A 42 12.81 3.39 -12.58
CA GLN A 42 12.34 3.12 -13.95
C GLN A 42 10.86 2.70 -13.98
N ALA A 43 10.43 1.85 -13.04
CA ALA A 43 9.05 1.39 -12.94
C ALA A 43 8.10 2.56 -12.60
N VAL A 44 8.42 3.32 -11.55
CA VAL A 44 7.64 4.45 -11.06
C VAL A 44 7.60 5.57 -12.08
N GLN A 45 8.75 5.94 -12.66
CA GLN A 45 8.81 6.88 -13.77
C GLN A 45 7.95 6.38 -14.93
N GLY A 46 7.92 5.07 -15.21
CA GLY A 46 7.11 4.49 -16.28
C GLY A 46 5.63 4.83 -16.18
N TYR A 47 4.98 4.52 -15.05
CA TYR A 47 3.53 4.72 -14.92
C TYR A 47 3.09 6.08 -14.34
N LEU A 48 4.01 6.84 -13.72
CA LEU A 48 3.76 8.21 -13.26
C LEU A 48 4.23 9.29 -14.25
N SER A 49 4.89 8.91 -15.34
CA SER A 49 5.29 9.87 -16.39
C SER A 49 4.10 10.69 -16.86
N ASN A 50 4.28 12.02 -16.91
CA ASN A 50 3.30 13.02 -17.33
C ASN A 50 2.04 13.12 -16.45
N LYS A 51 2.03 12.49 -15.27
CA LYS A 51 0.97 12.69 -14.27
C LYS A 51 1.33 13.83 -13.33
N VAL A 52 0.31 14.56 -12.87
CA VAL A 52 0.42 15.62 -11.86
C VAL A 52 -0.35 15.14 -10.64
N TYR A 53 0.33 15.03 -9.49
CA TYR A 53 -0.23 14.39 -8.28
C TYR A 53 -0.84 13.00 -8.55
N GLY A 54 -0.17 12.19 -9.37
CA GLY A 54 -0.62 10.83 -9.68
C GLY A 54 -1.82 10.74 -10.64
N VAL A 55 -2.27 11.85 -11.21
CA VAL A 55 -3.42 11.90 -12.12
C VAL A 55 -3.02 12.41 -13.50
N ASP A 56 -3.67 11.91 -14.56
CA ASP A 56 -3.59 12.50 -15.90
C ASP A 56 -4.09 13.96 -15.86
N PRO A 57 -3.28 14.96 -16.27
CA PRO A 57 -3.65 16.37 -16.20
C PRO A 57 -4.87 16.75 -17.04
N ASN A 58 -5.33 15.89 -17.95
CA ASN A 58 -6.54 16.10 -18.74
C ASN A 58 -7.83 15.65 -18.03
N ILE A 59 -7.73 14.98 -16.88
CA ILE A 59 -8.90 14.60 -16.07
C ILE A 59 -9.31 15.82 -15.25
N ALA A 60 -10.48 16.38 -15.58
CA ALA A 60 -11.05 17.47 -14.81
C ALA A 60 -11.62 16.95 -13.46
N PRO A 61 -11.50 17.73 -12.37
CA PRO A 61 -12.21 17.42 -11.13
C PRO A 61 -13.72 17.33 -11.39
N PRO A 62 -14.38 16.25 -10.94
CA PRO A 62 -15.81 16.11 -11.11
C PRO A 62 -16.56 17.08 -10.18
N ASP A 63 -17.76 17.49 -10.60
CA ASP A 63 -18.72 18.10 -9.70
C ASP A 63 -19.47 16.97 -8.97
N LEU A 64 -19.37 16.95 -7.64
CA LEU A 64 -19.95 15.90 -6.80
C LEU A 64 -21.09 16.47 -5.95
N PRO A 65 -22.23 15.76 -5.84
CA PRO A 65 -23.27 16.12 -4.88
C PRO A 65 -22.70 16.26 -3.46
N ASP A 66 -23.25 17.18 -2.66
CA ASP A 66 -22.71 17.51 -1.34
C ASP A 66 -22.54 16.29 -0.43
N LEU A 67 -23.49 15.36 -0.45
CA LEU A 67 -23.44 14.13 0.33
C LEU A 67 -22.32 13.19 -0.12
N ASP A 68 -22.15 13.00 -1.43
CA ASP A 68 -21.12 12.12 -1.99
C ASP A 68 -19.73 12.73 -1.78
N ARG A 69 -19.63 14.06 -1.89
CA ARG A 69 -18.42 14.81 -1.56
C ARG A 69 -18.03 14.63 -0.10
N ASP A 70 -18.97 14.77 0.84
CA ASP A 70 -18.69 14.65 2.27
C ASP A 70 -18.26 13.22 2.66
N ARG A 71 -18.93 12.20 2.09
CA ARG A 71 -18.52 10.79 2.24
C ARG A 71 -17.12 10.54 1.71
N LEU A 72 -16.82 11.03 0.51
CA LEU A 72 -15.49 10.90 -0.08
C LEU A 72 -14.42 11.57 0.78
N ILE A 73 -14.71 12.74 1.37
CA ILE A 73 -13.81 13.39 2.33
C ILE A 73 -13.53 12.47 3.52
N THR A 74 -14.57 11.88 4.14
CA THR A 74 -14.39 10.91 5.24
C THR A 74 -13.53 9.71 4.84
N VAL A 75 -13.78 9.14 3.65
CA VAL A 75 -12.98 8.01 3.14
C VAL A 75 -11.52 8.39 2.94
N LEU A 76 -11.25 9.52 2.27
CA LEU A 76 -9.88 9.98 2.01
C LEU A 76 -9.15 10.38 3.29
N CYS A 77 -9.84 10.89 4.30
CA CYS A 77 -9.25 11.12 5.61
C CYS A 77 -8.74 9.81 6.23
N ASN A 78 -9.52 8.73 6.14
CA ASN A 78 -9.08 7.43 6.62
C ASN A 78 -7.93 6.85 5.80
N TYR A 79 -7.89 7.09 4.49
CA TYR A 79 -6.73 6.72 3.67
C TYR A 79 -5.48 7.48 4.10
N CYS A 80 -5.57 8.78 4.37
CA CYS A 80 -4.43 9.54 4.90
C CYS A 80 -3.91 8.94 6.22
N VAL A 81 -4.78 8.46 7.11
CA VAL A 81 -4.36 7.78 8.35
C VAL A 81 -3.62 6.47 8.05
N GLY A 82 -4.14 5.67 7.11
CA GLY A 82 -3.51 4.42 6.64
C GLY A 82 -2.13 4.67 6.06
N GLU A 83 -2.03 5.57 5.08
CA GLU A 83 -0.76 5.94 4.44
C GLU A 83 0.23 6.56 5.42
N THR A 84 -0.25 7.32 6.43
CA THR A 84 0.64 7.82 7.49
C THR A 84 1.16 6.69 8.37
N ALA A 85 0.33 5.68 8.66
CA ALA A 85 0.77 4.49 9.39
C ALA A 85 1.80 3.71 8.56
N ALA A 86 1.56 3.55 7.25
CA ALA A 86 2.47 2.87 6.35
C ALA A 86 3.80 3.64 6.20
N LEU A 87 3.76 4.96 6.06
CA LEU A 87 4.93 5.83 5.96
C LEU A 87 5.81 5.76 7.21
N GLU A 88 5.21 5.92 8.39
CA GLU A 88 5.95 5.87 9.67
C GLU A 88 6.44 4.44 9.97
N GLY A 89 5.62 3.43 9.68
CA GLY A 89 5.95 2.02 9.87
C GLY A 89 7.13 1.58 9.01
N SER A 90 7.06 1.81 7.69
CA SER A 90 8.15 1.53 6.75
C SER A 90 9.42 2.31 7.09
N SER A 91 9.31 3.59 7.48
CA SER A 91 10.44 4.41 7.93
C SER A 91 11.15 3.81 9.13
N GLY A 92 10.41 3.37 10.16
CA GLY A 92 11.00 2.75 11.33
C GLY A 92 11.55 1.35 11.05
N LEU A 93 10.92 0.57 10.16
CA LEU A 93 11.38 -0.73 9.70
C LEU A 93 12.77 -0.65 9.06
N ILE A 94 13.12 0.44 8.36
CA ILE A 94 14.48 0.65 7.83
C ILE A 94 15.52 0.53 8.95
N GLY A 95 15.24 1.07 10.15
CA GLY A 95 16.15 1.03 11.29
C GLY A 95 16.45 -0.39 11.78
N ILE A 96 15.46 -1.27 11.74
CA ILE A 96 15.52 -2.63 12.30
C ILE A 96 15.65 -3.75 11.27
N ALA A 97 15.63 -3.39 9.98
CA ALA A 97 15.78 -4.33 8.86
C ALA A 97 17.01 -5.24 8.98
N PRO A 98 16.88 -6.55 8.68
CA PRO A 98 17.89 -7.57 8.95
C PRO A 98 19.11 -7.51 8.04
N ASN A 99 18.98 -6.88 6.87
CA ASN A 99 20.05 -6.75 5.90
C ASN A 99 19.90 -5.47 5.06
N ARG A 100 20.94 -5.15 4.27
CA ARG A 100 20.98 -3.92 3.47
C ARG A 100 20.00 -3.91 2.30
N GLN A 101 19.72 -5.07 1.70
CA GLN A 101 18.78 -5.14 0.58
C GLN A 101 17.37 -4.79 1.03
N THR A 102 16.94 -5.37 2.15
CA THR A 102 15.66 -5.01 2.80
C THR A 102 15.57 -3.51 3.10
N LYS A 103 16.66 -2.86 3.55
CA LYS A 103 16.69 -1.40 3.76
C LYS A 103 16.48 -0.62 2.46
N ILE A 104 17.04 -1.09 1.34
CA ILE A 104 16.87 -0.46 0.03
C ILE A 104 15.41 -0.55 -0.39
N PHE A 105 14.78 -1.73 -0.30
CA PHE A 105 13.36 -1.90 -0.60
C PHE A 105 12.49 -0.96 0.25
N LEU A 106 12.65 -1.00 1.58
CA LEU A 106 11.87 -0.16 2.49
C LEU A 106 12.08 1.33 2.24
N SER A 107 13.26 1.74 1.78
CA SER A 107 13.49 3.15 1.39
C SER A 107 12.65 3.55 0.17
N THR A 108 12.42 2.64 -0.78
CA THR A 108 11.50 2.91 -1.89
C THR A 108 10.06 2.99 -1.41
N GLN A 109 9.65 2.06 -0.52
CA GLN A 109 8.32 2.06 0.07
C GLN A 109 8.03 3.38 0.81
N VAL A 110 8.97 3.90 1.62
CA VAL A 110 8.83 5.21 2.28
C VAL A 110 8.54 6.34 1.29
N VAL A 111 9.17 6.33 0.12
CA VAL A 111 8.93 7.35 -0.91
C VAL A 111 7.54 7.18 -1.53
N ASP A 112 7.09 5.94 -1.72
CA ASP A 112 5.74 5.65 -2.21
C ASP A 112 4.66 6.09 -1.22
N GLU A 113 4.76 5.72 0.05
CA GLU A 113 3.73 6.11 1.05
C GLU A 113 3.71 7.63 1.27
N GLY A 114 4.87 8.28 1.19
CA GLY A 114 4.95 9.74 1.22
C GLY A 114 4.22 10.38 0.04
N ARG A 115 4.33 9.80 -1.16
CA ARG A 115 3.59 10.22 -2.34
C ARG A 115 2.09 9.91 -2.21
N HIS A 116 1.71 8.74 -1.71
CA HIS A 116 0.31 8.37 -1.52
C HIS A 116 -0.41 9.36 -0.60
N LEU A 117 0.23 9.68 0.53
CA LEU A 117 -0.25 10.70 1.46
C LEU A 117 -0.37 12.07 0.78
N GLU A 118 0.65 12.51 0.03
CA GLU A 118 0.62 13.79 -0.69
C GLU A 118 -0.58 13.88 -1.65
N VAL A 119 -0.82 12.84 -2.45
CA VAL A 119 -1.91 12.87 -3.45
C VAL A 119 -3.30 12.83 -2.80
N PHE A 120 -3.47 12.13 -1.67
CA PHE A 120 -4.74 12.14 -0.93
C PHE A 120 -5.00 13.50 -0.26
N LEU A 121 -3.99 14.11 0.37
CA LEU A 121 -4.10 15.46 0.93
C LEU A 121 -4.44 16.47 -0.17
N HIS A 122 -3.81 16.36 -1.34
CA HIS A 122 -4.16 17.18 -2.50
C HIS A 122 -5.60 16.95 -2.96
N ARG A 123 -6.06 15.68 -3.01
CA ARG A 123 -7.45 15.38 -3.38
C ARG A 123 -8.46 15.99 -2.41
N LEU A 124 -8.18 15.99 -1.11
CA LEU A 124 -9.00 16.66 -0.09
C LEU A 124 -9.12 18.17 -0.38
N GLN A 125 -8.03 18.84 -0.77
CA GLN A 125 -8.07 20.26 -1.15
C GLN A 125 -8.96 20.49 -2.38
N LEU A 126 -8.87 19.62 -3.40
CA LEU A 126 -9.73 19.70 -4.59
C LEU A 126 -11.22 19.48 -4.26
N LEU A 127 -11.54 18.82 -3.14
CA LEU A 127 -12.89 18.66 -2.63
C LEU A 127 -13.35 19.83 -1.75
N GLY A 128 -12.53 20.88 -1.62
CA GLY A 128 -12.84 22.10 -0.87
C GLY A 128 -12.45 22.06 0.61
N VAL A 129 -11.66 21.08 1.05
CA VAL A 129 -11.13 21.03 2.42
C VAL A 129 -9.98 22.04 2.56
N ALA A 130 -10.20 23.10 3.34
CA ALA A 130 -9.23 24.18 3.50
C ALA A 130 -8.00 23.77 4.31
N ASP A 131 -8.18 22.89 5.30
CA ASP A 131 -7.12 22.36 6.16
C ASP A 131 -7.21 20.83 6.22
N PRO A 132 -6.58 20.12 5.26
CA PRO A 132 -6.64 18.66 5.19
C PRO A 132 -6.14 17.95 6.45
N GLU A 133 -5.09 18.47 7.10
CA GLU A 133 -4.50 17.84 8.29
C GLU A 133 -5.50 17.81 9.45
N SER A 134 -6.08 18.97 9.76
CA SER A 134 -7.12 19.06 10.80
C SER A 134 -8.38 18.24 10.46
N GLU A 135 -8.71 18.12 9.17
CA GLU A 135 -9.83 17.31 8.69
C GLU A 135 -9.58 15.81 8.93
N VAL A 136 -8.37 15.35 8.59
CA VAL A 136 -7.91 13.97 8.81
C VAL A 136 -8.00 13.62 10.29
N GLU A 137 -7.45 14.45 11.17
CA GLU A 137 -7.52 14.22 12.62
C GLU A 137 -8.97 14.13 13.13
N ARG A 138 -9.87 14.96 12.59
CA ARG A 138 -11.27 14.99 13.02
C ARG A 138 -12.06 13.75 12.59
N ARG A 139 -11.79 13.22 11.40
CA ARG A 139 -12.55 12.12 10.79
C ARG A 139 -11.88 10.75 10.92
N ALA A 140 -10.69 10.69 11.51
CA ALA A 140 -9.92 9.46 11.64
C ALA A 140 -10.70 8.33 12.35
N SER A 141 -10.74 7.17 11.70
CA SER A 141 -11.25 5.93 12.30
C SER A 141 -10.45 5.60 13.55
N ARG A 142 -11.17 5.34 14.64
CA ARG A 142 -10.56 4.96 15.91
C ARG A 142 -9.81 3.64 15.80
N SER A 143 -10.37 2.68 15.06
CA SER A 143 -9.76 1.36 14.88
C SER A 143 -8.48 1.46 14.05
N LEU A 144 -8.46 2.30 13.01
CA LEU A 144 -7.25 2.53 12.22
C LEU A 144 -6.17 3.28 13.01
N MET A 145 -6.54 4.28 13.80
CA MET A 145 -5.61 4.98 14.70
C MET A 145 -5.02 4.02 15.76
N LEU A 146 -5.85 3.10 16.26
CA LEU A 146 -5.39 2.05 17.18
C LEU A 146 -4.43 1.09 16.46
N PHE A 147 -4.73 0.67 15.25
CA PHE A 147 -3.86 -0.17 14.43
C PHE A 147 -2.50 0.52 14.19
N LYS A 148 -2.49 1.78 13.74
CA LYS A 148 -1.28 2.59 13.57
C LYS A 148 -0.42 2.57 14.83
N ARG A 149 -1.03 2.82 15.99
CA ARG A 149 -0.31 2.80 17.27
C ARG A 149 0.32 1.43 17.56
N ARG A 150 -0.42 0.33 17.36
CA ARG A 150 0.09 -1.04 17.57
C ARG A 150 1.23 -1.38 16.62
N LEU A 151 1.12 -1.00 15.36
CA LEU A 151 2.20 -1.15 14.38
C LEU A 151 3.48 -0.44 14.86
N LEU A 152 3.37 0.81 15.29
CA LEU A 152 4.53 1.58 15.77
C LEU A 152 5.09 1.04 17.09
N GLU A 153 4.26 0.48 17.97
CA GLU A 153 4.71 -0.24 19.16
C GLU A 153 5.61 -1.44 18.78
N LEU A 154 5.24 -2.21 17.75
CA LEU A 154 6.06 -3.34 17.26
C LEU A 154 7.39 -2.86 16.67
N VAL A 155 7.35 -1.79 15.86
CA VAL A 155 8.54 -1.17 15.26
C VAL A 155 9.49 -0.65 16.34
N ASN A 156 8.97 0.11 17.32
CA ASN A 156 9.75 0.65 18.44
C ASN A 156 10.31 -0.46 19.34
N GLY A 157 9.57 -1.55 19.51
CA GLY A 157 10.01 -2.77 20.18
C GLY A 157 11.08 -3.56 19.42
N LYS A 158 11.45 -3.13 18.20
CA LYS A 158 12.38 -3.79 17.29
C LYS A 158 11.96 -5.21 16.92
N ASP A 159 10.65 -5.45 16.91
CA ASP A 159 10.07 -6.76 16.61
C ASP A 159 9.91 -6.94 15.11
N TRP A 160 11.03 -7.15 14.41
CA TRP A 160 11.08 -7.21 12.94
C TRP A 160 9.97 -8.08 12.33
N GLU A 161 9.79 -9.29 12.83
CA GLU A 161 8.86 -10.28 12.28
C GLU A 161 7.39 -9.84 12.45
N ALA A 162 7.02 -9.31 13.62
CA ALA A 162 5.66 -8.84 13.84
C ALA A 162 5.39 -7.50 13.14
N ALA A 163 6.38 -6.60 13.12
CA ALA A 163 6.27 -5.29 12.52
C ALA A 163 6.12 -5.39 10.99
N ILE A 164 6.96 -6.19 10.31
CA ILE A 164 6.83 -6.41 8.86
C ILE A 164 5.54 -7.17 8.51
N PHE A 165 5.04 -8.02 9.41
CA PHE A 165 3.75 -8.68 9.23
C PHE A 165 2.57 -7.70 9.36
N ALA A 166 2.60 -6.83 10.36
CA ALA A 166 1.59 -5.80 10.54
C ALA A 166 1.59 -4.79 9.38
N GLN A 167 2.77 -4.28 8.97
CA GLN A 167 2.93 -3.39 7.82
C GLN A 167 2.55 -4.14 6.52
N ASN A 168 3.44 -5.01 6.03
CA ASN A 168 3.40 -5.44 4.63
C ASN A 168 2.39 -6.55 4.32
N VAL A 169 1.79 -7.18 5.33
CA VAL A 169 0.81 -8.24 5.11
C VAL A 169 -0.58 -7.83 5.57
N ILE A 170 -0.71 -7.18 6.72
CA ILE A 170 -2.03 -6.77 7.22
C ILE A 170 -2.45 -5.43 6.61
N LEU A 171 -1.66 -4.37 6.80
CA LEU A 171 -2.04 -3.01 6.35
C LEU A 171 -2.12 -2.92 4.82
N GLU A 172 -1.04 -3.28 4.11
CA GLU A 172 -1.03 -3.18 2.64
C GLU A 172 -2.09 -4.07 1.99
N SER A 173 -2.43 -5.23 2.58
CA SER A 173 -3.52 -6.07 2.05
C SER A 173 -4.88 -5.40 2.22
N LEU A 174 -5.12 -4.74 3.36
CA LEU A 174 -6.33 -3.93 3.56
C LEU A 174 -6.39 -2.82 2.51
N GLU A 175 -5.32 -2.04 2.39
CA GLU A 175 -5.23 -0.89 1.49
C GLU A 175 -5.41 -1.32 0.03
N PHE A 176 -4.68 -2.34 -0.42
CA PHE A 176 -4.86 -2.93 -1.73
C PHE A 176 -6.31 -3.36 -2.00
N THR A 177 -6.95 -4.08 -1.06
CA THR A 177 -8.33 -4.55 -1.21
C THR A 177 -9.31 -3.37 -1.32
N VAL A 178 -9.16 -2.38 -0.45
CA VAL A 178 -10.04 -1.21 -0.38
C VAL A 178 -9.85 -0.31 -1.59
N PHE A 179 -8.61 0.06 -1.92
CA PHE A 179 -8.30 0.93 -3.05
C PHE A 179 -8.72 0.32 -4.38
N GLN A 180 -8.45 -0.99 -4.57
CA GLN A 180 -8.88 -1.67 -5.79
C GLN A 180 -10.40 -1.71 -5.91
N SER A 181 -11.12 -1.91 -4.80
CA SER A 181 -12.59 -1.90 -4.82
C SER A 181 -13.12 -0.50 -5.11
N HIS A 182 -12.65 0.50 -4.38
CA HIS A 182 -13.09 1.89 -4.53
C HIS A 182 -12.81 2.42 -5.95
N ALA A 183 -11.66 2.10 -6.54
CA ALA A 183 -11.32 2.51 -7.90
C ALA A 183 -12.30 2.02 -8.99
N ARG A 184 -13.14 1.00 -8.72
CA ARG A 184 -14.15 0.52 -9.68
C ARG A 184 -15.33 1.47 -9.82
N GLU A 185 -15.73 2.09 -8.71
CA GLU A 185 -16.93 2.93 -8.61
C GLU A 185 -16.59 4.41 -8.39
N ALA A 186 -15.32 4.73 -8.15
CA ALA A 186 -14.85 6.08 -7.89
C ALA A 186 -15.03 7.02 -9.10
N ASP A 187 -15.10 8.31 -8.80
CA ASP A 187 -15.04 9.36 -9.81
C ASP A 187 -13.73 9.28 -10.63
N PRO A 188 -13.69 9.82 -11.88
CA PRO A 188 -12.55 9.62 -12.77
C PRO A 188 -11.19 10.04 -12.20
N LEU A 189 -11.16 11.10 -11.40
CA LEU A 189 -9.92 11.63 -10.81
C LEU A 189 -9.46 10.72 -9.67
N THR A 190 -10.35 10.41 -8.73
CA THR A 190 -10.06 9.49 -7.62
C THR A 190 -9.69 8.09 -8.12
N ARG A 191 -10.37 7.61 -9.17
CA ARG A 191 -10.05 6.33 -9.83
C ARG A 191 -8.62 6.31 -10.38
N ASP A 192 -8.22 7.31 -11.17
CA ASP A 192 -6.89 7.33 -11.79
C ASP A 192 -5.78 7.40 -10.73
N LEU A 193 -6.00 8.19 -9.68
CA LEU A 193 -5.12 8.25 -8.50
C LEU A 193 -4.98 6.87 -7.84
N LEU A 194 -6.09 6.22 -7.47
CA LEU A 194 -6.08 4.93 -6.78
C LEU A 194 -5.46 3.81 -7.64
N LEU A 195 -5.68 3.82 -8.96
CA LEU A 195 -5.06 2.85 -9.86
C LEU A 195 -3.53 3.00 -9.97
N GLY A 196 -3.00 4.19 -9.67
CA GLY A 196 -1.57 4.41 -9.48
C GLY A 196 -1.09 3.69 -8.22
N ILE A 197 -1.68 4.04 -7.08
CA ILE A 197 -1.35 3.51 -5.74
C ILE A 197 -1.42 1.98 -5.70
N VAL A 198 -2.48 1.38 -6.24
CA VAL A 198 -2.67 -0.09 -6.26
C VAL A 198 -1.52 -0.85 -6.94
N LYS A 199 -0.75 -0.21 -7.84
CA LYS A 199 0.44 -0.85 -8.44
C LYS A 199 1.59 -0.95 -7.44
N ASP A 200 1.72 0.03 -6.56
CA ASP A 200 2.76 0.10 -5.53
C ASP A 200 2.47 -0.89 -4.42
N GLU A 201 1.23 -0.89 -3.91
CA GLU A 201 0.73 -1.82 -2.91
C GLU A 201 1.02 -3.28 -3.25
N ARG A 202 0.83 -3.65 -4.52
CA ARG A 202 1.07 -5.02 -4.96
C ARG A 202 2.55 -5.42 -4.76
N ARG A 203 3.48 -4.50 -4.98
CA ARG A 203 4.92 -4.70 -4.76
C ARG A 203 5.24 -4.75 -3.26
N HIS A 204 4.60 -3.92 -2.44
CA HIS A 204 4.78 -3.93 -0.99
C HIS A 204 4.31 -5.24 -0.34
N ILE A 205 3.15 -5.75 -0.76
CA ILE A 205 2.63 -7.07 -0.35
C ILE A 205 3.60 -8.17 -0.78
N GLY A 206 3.99 -8.20 -2.06
CA GLY A 206 4.87 -9.25 -2.58
C GLY A 206 6.24 -9.30 -1.89
N PHE A 207 6.76 -8.15 -1.47
CA PHE A 207 7.96 -8.06 -0.64
C PHE A 207 7.73 -8.65 0.76
N GLY A 208 6.68 -8.23 1.47
CA GLY A 208 6.35 -8.74 2.80
C GLY A 208 6.14 -10.25 2.81
N GLU A 209 5.41 -10.77 1.84
CA GLU A 209 5.17 -12.21 1.67
C GLU A 209 6.47 -12.99 1.46
N ASN A 210 7.37 -12.49 0.60
CA ASN A 210 8.66 -13.15 0.35
C ASN A 210 9.57 -13.13 1.58
N GLU A 211 9.67 -11.99 2.25
CA GLU A 211 10.54 -11.81 3.41
C GLU A 211 10.11 -12.69 4.59
N LEU A 212 8.82 -12.65 4.92
CA LEU A 212 8.25 -13.50 5.98
C LEU A 212 8.21 -14.97 5.57
N GLY A 213 7.86 -15.28 4.32
CA GLY A 213 7.82 -16.64 3.82
C GLY A 213 9.18 -17.35 4.00
N ARG A 214 10.27 -16.70 3.59
CA ARG A 214 11.64 -17.20 3.79
C ARG A 214 11.97 -17.38 5.27
N ARG A 215 11.57 -16.42 6.11
CA ARG A 215 11.82 -16.48 7.55
C ARG A 215 11.06 -17.64 8.21
N LEU A 216 9.80 -17.86 7.84
CA LEU A 216 8.97 -18.95 8.37
C LEU A 216 9.44 -20.33 7.90
N GLN A 217 10.10 -20.43 6.74
CA GLN A 217 10.76 -21.68 6.32
C GLN A 217 11.97 -22.00 7.21
N LEU A 218 12.77 -20.99 7.56
CA LEU A 218 13.95 -21.16 8.41
C LEU A 218 13.61 -21.32 9.90
N ALA A 219 12.53 -20.70 10.37
CA ALA A 219 12.10 -20.71 11.76
C ALA A 219 10.57 -20.90 11.88
N PRO A 220 10.05 -22.12 11.65
CA PRO A 220 8.60 -22.39 11.61
C PRO A 220 7.85 -22.07 12.90
N HIS A 221 8.53 -22.10 14.05
CA HIS A 221 7.94 -21.80 15.37
C HIS A 221 7.40 -20.36 15.48
N ILE A 222 7.88 -19.43 14.64
CA ILE A 222 7.40 -18.04 14.58
C ILE A 222 5.91 -17.98 14.20
N ARG A 223 5.39 -18.97 13.45
CA ARG A 223 4.00 -19.00 12.97
C ARG A 223 2.97 -18.83 14.09
N ALA A 224 3.17 -19.50 15.22
CA ALA A 224 2.23 -19.44 16.35
C ALA A 224 2.13 -18.01 16.92
N ARG A 225 3.28 -17.33 17.04
CA ARG A 225 3.36 -15.95 17.51
C ARG A 225 2.73 -14.98 16.52
N LEU A 226 3.04 -15.11 15.22
CA LEU A 226 2.41 -14.25 14.20
C LEU A 226 0.90 -14.49 14.10
N GLY A 227 0.43 -15.71 14.32
CA GLY A 227 -1.01 -15.98 14.44
C GLY A 227 -1.67 -15.25 15.62
N GLN A 228 -0.96 -15.07 16.74
CA GLN A 228 -1.46 -14.23 17.83
C GLN A 228 -1.50 -12.75 17.43
N VAL A 229 -0.43 -12.23 16.84
CA VAL A 229 -0.39 -10.84 16.33
C VAL A 229 -1.52 -10.61 15.33
N LYS A 230 -1.78 -11.58 14.44
CA LYS A 230 -2.88 -11.52 13.46
C LYS A 230 -4.23 -11.35 14.15
N ARG A 231 -4.55 -12.18 15.13
CA ARG A 231 -5.83 -12.07 15.88
C ARG A 231 -5.97 -10.74 16.62
N GLU A 232 -4.87 -10.21 17.15
CA GLU A 232 -4.86 -8.90 17.82
C GLU A 232 -5.10 -7.74 16.86
N LEU A 233 -4.73 -7.86 15.58
CA LEU A 233 -4.80 -6.76 14.62
C LEU A 233 -5.96 -6.85 13.62
N ASP A 234 -6.39 -8.07 13.24
CA ASP A 234 -7.43 -8.29 12.22
C ASP A 234 -8.73 -7.56 12.54
N HIS A 235 -9.18 -7.58 13.79
CA HIS A 235 -10.45 -6.94 14.15
C HIS A 235 -10.40 -5.43 13.91
N LEU A 236 -9.27 -4.76 14.18
CA LEU A 236 -9.11 -3.33 13.94
C LEU A 236 -9.22 -3.00 12.45
N VAL A 237 -8.63 -3.86 11.62
CA VAL A 237 -8.62 -3.72 10.16
C VAL A 237 -10.00 -4.01 9.56
N LEU A 238 -10.68 -5.05 10.06
CA LEU A 238 -12.04 -5.39 9.63
C LEU A 238 -13.05 -4.32 10.03
N ASP A 239 -12.94 -3.75 11.23
CA ASP A 239 -13.78 -2.63 11.67
C ASP A 239 -13.57 -1.40 10.76
N THR A 240 -12.31 -1.07 10.46
CA THR A 240 -11.97 0.05 9.56
C THR A 240 -12.49 -0.17 8.14
N LEU A 241 -12.37 -1.41 7.64
CA LEU A 241 -12.91 -1.82 6.34
C LEU A 241 -14.43 -1.62 6.30
N GLU A 242 -15.14 -2.08 7.33
CA GLU A 242 -16.59 -1.94 7.42
C GLU A 242 -17.02 -0.48 7.44
N GLU A 243 -16.39 0.36 8.28
CA GLU A 243 -16.64 1.81 8.35
C GLU A 243 -16.43 2.48 6.98
N THR A 244 -15.30 2.19 6.32
CA THR A 244 -14.98 2.76 5.01
C THR A 244 -15.98 2.35 3.94
N LEU A 245 -16.38 1.08 3.92
CA LEU A 245 -17.31 0.57 2.92
C LEU A 245 -18.73 1.10 3.12
N LEU A 246 -19.13 1.37 4.36
CA LEU A 246 -20.39 2.06 4.64
C LEU A 246 -20.40 3.49 4.08
N GLU A 247 -19.30 4.24 4.21
CA GLU A 247 -19.16 5.56 3.61
C GLU A 247 -19.20 5.52 2.07
N LEU A 248 -18.64 4.47 1.48
CA LEU A 248 -18.71 4.21 0.04
C LEU A 248 -20.08 3.70 -0.44
N GLY A 249 -21.04 3.50 0.46
CA GLY A 249 -22.38 3.03 0.13
C GLY A 249 -22.46 1.56 -0.28
N ALA A 250 -21.43 0.75 0.03
CA ALA A 250 -21.40 -0.67 -0.29
C ALA A 250 -22.48 -1.43 0.49
N ASP A 251 -23.14 -2.38 -0.16
CA ASP A 251 -24.16 -3.21 0.47
C ASP A 251 -23.54 -4.30 1.39
N SER A 252 -24.39 -4.99 2.17
CA SER A 252 -23.92 -6.02 3.09
C SER A 252 -23.19 -7.19 2.38
N SER A 253 -23.59 -7.54 1.16
CA SER A 253 -22.97 -8.61 0.38
C SER A 253 -21.57 -8.20 -0.10
N GLU A 254 -21.42 -6.95 -0.53
CA GLU A 254 -20.15 -6.37 -0.93
C GLU A 254 -19.18 -6.28 0.26
N ARG A 255 -19.67 -5.82 1.42
CA ARG A 255 -18.88 -5.76 2.66
C ARG A 255 -18.37 -7.14 3.06
N GLU A 256 -19.23 -8.14 3.07
CA GLU A 256 -18.82 -9.52 3.37
C GLU A 256 -17.80 -10.07 2.35
N LYS A 257 -18.00 -9.77 1.07
CA LYS A 257 -17.10 -10.22 0.00
C LYS A 257 -15.71 -9.62 0.14
N LEU A 258 -15.61 -8.33 0.45
CA LEU A 258 -14.35 -7.64 0.63
C LEU A 258 -13.65 -8.06 1.93
N GLY A 259 -14.41 -8.27 3.01
CA GLY A 259 -13.87 -8.84 4.25
C GLY A 259 -13.23 -10.22 4.00
N ARG A 260 -13.90 -11.09 3.23
CA ARG A 260 -13.33 -12.38 2.81
C ARG A 260 -12.08 -12.20 1.94
N ALA A 261 -12.11 -11.28 0.97
CA ALA A 261 -10.97 -11.02 0.10
C ALA A 261 -9.73 -10.53 0.88
N TYR A 262 -9.92 -9.65 1.87
CA TYR A 262 -8.86 -9.24 2.80
C TYR A 262 -8.31 -10.44 3.57
N LEU A 263 -9.19 -11.26 4.17
CA LEU A 263 -8.76 -12.43 4.95
C LEU A 263 -7.98 -13.43 4.09
N GLU A 264 -8.41 -13.65 2.85
CA GLU A 264 -7.70 -14.48 1.87
C GLU A 264 -6.32 -13.91 1.51
N ALA A 265 -6.23 -12.60 1.28
CA ALA A 265 -4.96 -11.92 1.01
C ALA A 265 -4.00 -12.04 2.22
N ALA A 266 -4.47 -11.74 3.42
CA ALA A 266 -3.69 -11.83 4.65
C ALA A 266 -3.33 -13.27 5.07
N ALA A 267 -4.06 -14.28 4.55
CA ALA A 267 -3.83 -15.69 4.85
C ALA A 267 -2.77 -16.36 3.95
N ARG A 268 -2.25 -15.69 2.92
CA ARG A 268 -1.32 -16.27 1.92
C ARG A 268 -0.04 -16.86 2.51
N LEU A 269 0.37 -16.44 3.71
CA LEU A 269 1.50 -17.02 4.44
C LEU A 269 1.20 -18.33 5.18
N GLY A 270 -0.04 -18.84 5.12
CA GLY A 270 -0.47 -20.05 5.83
C GLY A 270 -0.40 -19.87 7.34
N LEU A 271 -0.69 -18.66 7.83
CA LEU A 271 -0.84 -18.38 9.25
C LEU A 271 -2.29 -18.75 9.61
N GLY A 272 -2.45 -19.85 10.35
CA GLY A 272 -3.77 -20.38 10.69
C GLY A 272 -4.63 -19.37 11.47
N THR A 273 -5.95 -19.52 11.33
CA THR A 273 -6.97 -18.85 12.15
C THR A 273 -6.88 -19.28 13.61
#